data_AF-V5C1H8-F1
#
_entry.id   AF-V5C1H8-F1
#
_cell.length_a   1.000
_cell.length_b   1.000
_cell.length_c   1.000
_cell.angle_alpha   90.00
_cell.angle_beta   90.00
_cell.angle_gamma   90.00
#
_symmetry.space_group_name_H-M   'P 1'
#
loop_
_entity.id
_entity.type
_entity.pdbx_description
1 polymer ?
#
loop_
_entity_poly.entity_id
_entity_poly.type
_entity_poly.pdbx_seq_one_letter_code
_entity_poly.pdbx_strand_id
1 'polypeptide(L)'
;MARSILRSVGAGGVNRKDDSTTVQELLNKVPQSEGGPIPALNVDGLPWQKTITAIKNFQRKQLGSSFPDGRVDPNGPTLAKLNQFDGPPKPPGQQDFPGCSTQQSATIRSDLVRAKQMLDIALNRLRTTTIKPEGVELDTKQKVKRIFHIDVLSPINPNSIAEAFNYTDLLTKFATLRASLDKQFPIKCEPTGLFGAFVSTNTRDETVHFTPLHFQQGDPDQRAVEIIHERAHTVLNLPGNPHPGMDAIIIGMAPDDDIGLSQGDAIRNAYCYEWLTLSLQPNYDANKFRNRITSRN
;
A
#
# COMPACT_ATOMS: atom_id res chain seq x y z
N MET A 1 -9.68 -20.72 11.54
CA MET A 1 -10.81 -21.54 11.01
C MET A 1 -12.10 -20.83 11.38
N ALA A 2 -13.09 -20.78 10.49
CA ALA A 2 -14.36 -20.10 10.78
C ALA A 2 -15.08 -20.77 11.96
N ARG A 3 -15.61 -19.99 12.90
CA ARG A 3 -16.35 -20.51 14.06
C ARG A 3 -17.78 -20.81 13.68
N SER A 4 -18.35 -21.82 14.34
CA SER A 4 -19.75 -22.21 14.22
C SER A 4 -20.47 -22.02 15.54
N ILE A 5 -21.78 -21.74 15.48
CA ILE A 5 -22.70 -21.83 16.61
C ILE A 5 -23.75 -22.91 16.32
N LEU A 6 -24.24 -23.60 17.33
CA LEU A 6 -25.22 -24.68 17.17
C LEU A 6 -26.67 -24.16 17.15
N ARG A 7 -26.94 -23.09 17.90
CA ARG A 7 -28.25 -22.44 17.97
C ARG A 7 -28.12 -20.92 17.88
N SER A 8 -29.24 -20.25 17.64
CA SER A 8 -29.28 -18.80 17.45
C SER A 8 -29.00 -18.02 18.75
N VAL A 9 -28.37 -16.86 18.59
CA VAL A 9 -27.94 -15.98 19.67
C VAL A 9 -28.49 -14.56 19.47
N GLY A 10 -28.85 -13.87 20.54
CA GLY A 10 -29.35 -12.50 20.52
C GLY A 10 -30.88 -12.44 20.63
N ALA A 11 -31.49 -11.47 19.95
CA ALA A 11 -32.91 -11.19 20.05
C ALA A 11 -33.77 -12.41 19.64
N GLY A 12 -34.61 -12.87 20.57
CA GLY A 12 -35.45 -14.06 20.41
C GLY A 12 -34.67 -15.36 20.17
N GLY A 13 -33.35 -15.36 20.37
CA GLY A 13 -32.48 -16.52 20.15
C GLY A 13 -32.64 -17.60 21.21
N VAL A 14 -32.16 -18.81 20.92
CA VAL A 14 -32.07 -19.88 21.91
C VAL A 14 -31.05 -19.54 23.01
N ASN A 15 -30.02 -18.75 22.67
CA ASN A 15 -29.05 -18.20 23.60
C ASN A 15 -28.33 -19.26 24.44
N ARG A 16 -27.93 -20.37 23.80
CA ARG A 16 -27.03 -21.35 24.44
C ARG A 16 -25.75 -20.62 24.86
N LYS A 17 -25.25 -20.94 26.06
CA LYS A 17 -24.10 -20.27 26.65
C LYS A 17 -22.87 -20.29 25.72
N ASP A 18 -22.50 -21.46 25.21
CA ASP A 18 -21.32 -21.61 24.33
C ASP A 18 -21.44 -20.81 23.02
N ASP A 19 -22.63 -20.82 22.43
CA ASP A 19 -22.93 -20.08 21.20
C ASP A 19 -22.87 -18.56 21.47
N SER A 20 -23.38 -18.14 22.62
CA SER A 20 -23.37 -16.74 23.06
C SER A 20 -21.97 -16.24 23.37
N THR A 21 -21.15 -17.05 24.04
CA THR A 21 -19.72 -16.81 24.25
C THR A 21 -19.01 -16.63 22.92
N THR A 22 -19.25 -17.53 21.96
CA THR A 22 -18.65 -17.45 20.62
C THR A 22 -19.01 -16.13 19.92
N VAL A 23 -20.27 -15.71 19.97
CA VAL A 23 -20.71 -14.45 19.36
C VAL A 23 -20.14 -13.23 20.07
N GLN A 24 -20.08 -13.22 21.41
CA GLN A 24 -19.46 -12.13 22.18
C GLN A 24 -17.98 -11.98 21.85
N GLU A 25 -17.24 -13.09 21.77
CA GLU A 25 -15.83 -13.09 21.38
C GLU A 25 -15.64 -12.55 19.97
N LEU A 26 -16.47 -12.98 19.01
CA LEU A 26 -16.42 -12.50 17.63
C LEU A 26 -16.75 -11.00 17.55
N LEU A 27 -17.78 -10.52 18.26
CA LEU A 27 -18.15 -9.10 18.30
C LEU A 27 -17.02 -8.24 18.87
N ASN A 28 -16.34 -8.72 19.91
CA ASN A 28 -15.20 -8.02 20.51
C ASN A 28 -13.96 -7.94 19.59
N LYS A 29 -13.91 -8.76 18.53
CA LYS A 29 -12.86 -8.67 17.49
C LYS A 29 -13.18 -7.68 16.38
N VAL A 30 -14.41 -7.18 16.32
CA VAL A 30 -14.80 -6.19 15.30
C VAL A 30 -14.31 -4.80 15.73
N PRO A 31 -13.59 -4.06 14.87
CA PRO A 31 -13.25 -2.67 15.13
C PRO A 31 -14.49 -1.79 15.33
N GLN A 32 -14.40 -0.75 16.17
CA GLN A 32 -15.51 0.18 16.37
C GLN A 32 -16.00 0.82 15.06
N SER A 33 -15.07 1.24 14.19
CA SER A 33 -15.40 1.82 12.88
C SER A 33 -16.16 0.86 11.97
N GLU A 34 -16.10 -0.44 12.26
CA GLU A 34 -16.77 -1.54 11.56
C GLU A 34 -18.02 -2.04 12.32
N GLY A 35 -18.44 -1.35 13.39
CA GLY A 35 -19.66 -1.67 14.15
C GLY A 35 -19.43 -2.52 15.41
N GLY A 36 -18.18 -2.66 15.85
CA GLY A 36 -17.84 -3.32 17.12
C GLY A 36 -18.30 -2.55 18.37
N PRO A 37 -18.45 -3.23 19.51
CA PRO A 37 -18.95 -2.65 20.76
C PRO A 37 -17.92 -1.76 21.47
N ILE A 38 -18.39 -0.64 22.05
CA ILE A 38 -17.63 0.17 23.02
C ILE A 38 -18.48 0.43 24.29
N PRO A 39 -17.97 0.08 25.49
CA PRO A 39 -16.78 -0.75 25.72
C PRO A 39 -16.97 -2.17 25.18
N ALA A 40 -15.88 -2.95 25.11
CA ALA A 40 -15.96 -4.36 24.77
C ALA A 40 -16.99 -5.10 25.66
N LEU A 41 -17.68 -6.08 25.08
CA LEU A 41 -18.64 -6.90 25.81
C LEU A 41 -17.93 -7.78 26.83
N ASN A 42 -18.59 -8.02 27.96
CA ASN A 42 -18.19 -9.13 28.82
C ASN A 42 -18.51 -10.45 28.10
N VAL A 43 -17.57 -11.40 28.13
CA VAL A 43 -17.74 -12.72 27.53
C VAL A 43 -18.27 -13.66 28.60
N ASP A 44 -19.53 -13.46 28.98
CA ASP A 44 -20.23 -14.21 30.02
C ASP A 44 -21.15 -15.32 29.48
N GLY A 45 -21.31 -15.37 28.16
CA GLY A 45 -22.26 -16.26 27.49
C GLY A 45 -23.72 -15.85 27.69
N LEU A 46 -23.97 -14.61 28.12
CA LEU A 46 -25.30 -14.08 28.36
C LEU A 46 -25.62 -12.93 27.38
N PRO A 47 -26.37 -13.18 26.30
CA PRO A 47 -26.59 -12.21 25.24
C PRO A 47 -27.73 -11.23 25.57
N TRP A 48 -27.57 -10.46 26.66
CA TRP A 48 -28.52 -9.44 27.09
C TRP A 48 -28.46 -8.16 26.21
N GLN A 49 -29.10 -7.09 26.68
CA GLN A 49 -29.29 -5.84 25.92
C GLN A 49 -28.01 -5.30 25.27
N LYS A 50 -26.86 -5.38 25.95
CA LYS A 50 -25.56 -4.91 25.41
C LYS A 50 -25.11 -5.74 24.21
N THR A 51 -25.16 -7.06 24.32
CA THR A 51 -24.83 -7.98 23.22
C THR A 51 -25.80 -7.81 22.06
N ILE A 52 -27.11 -7.73 22.33
CA ILE A 52 -28.13 -7.50 21.28
C ILE A 52 -27.89 -6.18 20.56
N THR A 53 -27.57 -5.11 21.30
CA THR A 53 -27.26 -3.80 20.71
C THR A 53 -25.99 -3.86 19.84
N ALA A 54 -24.96 -4.57 20.30
CA ALA A 54 -23.75 -4.80 19.51
C ALA A 54 -24.03 -5.57 18.22
N ILE A 55 -24.85 -6.63 18.27
CA ILE A 55 -25.29 -7.36 17.07
C ILE A 55 -26.01 -6.41 16.11
N LYS A 56 -26.91 -5.56 16.61
CA LYS A 56 -27.65 -4.60 15.76
C LYS A 56 -26.73 -3.59 15.08
N ASN A 57 -25.76 -3.05 15.82
CA ASN A 57 -24.79 -2.11 15.28
C ASN A 57 -23.93 -2.76 14.20
N PHE A 58 -23.45 -3.97 14.48
CA PHE A 58 -22.69 -4.77 13.52
C PHE A 58 -23.49 -5.05 12.25
N GLN A 59 -24.73 -5.53 12.38
CA GLN A 59 -25.60 -5.82 11.23
C GLN A 59 -25.91 -4.57 10.39
N ARG A 60 -26.20 -3.43 11.03
CA ARG A 60 -26.42 -2.17 10.32
C ARG A 60 -25.18 -1.77 9.53
N LYS A 61 -24.00 -1.88 10.14
CA LYS A 61 -22.74 -1.44 9.55
C LYS A 61 -22.24 -2.38 8.46
N GLN A 62 -22.25 -3.68 8.71
CA GLN A 62 -21.62 -4.68 7.85
C GLN A 62 -22.55 -5.31 6.83
N LEU A 63 -23.85 -5.33 7.09
CA LEU A 63 -24.86 -5.92 6.20
C LEU A 63 -25.76 -4.87 5.56
N GLY A 64 -25.55 -3.58 5.86
CA GLY A 64 -26.38 -2.48 5.34
C GLY A 64 -27.84 -2.55 5.79
N SER A 65 -28.15 -3.31 6.85
CA SER A 65 -29.54 -3.50 7.28
C SER A 65 -30.10 -2.22 7.90
N SER A 66 -31.14 -1.66 7.28
CA SER A 66 -31.88 -0.51 7.82
C SER A 66 -32.63 -0.87 9.11
N PHE A 67 -33.04 -2.13 9.27
CA PHE A 67 -33.77 -2.66 10.43
C PHE A 67 -33.08 -3.91 10.97
N PRO A 68 -31.96 -3.75 11.70
CA PRO A 68 -31.22 -4.89 12.23
C PRO A 68 -32.03 -5.61 13.31
N ASP A 69 -32.19 -6.93 13.16
CA ASP A 69 -32.99 -7.77 14.05
C ASP A 69 -32.30 -8.02 15.41
N GLY A 70 -30.96 -7.90 15.47
CA GLY A 70 -30.18 -8.19 16.67
C GLY A 70 -30.01 -9.68 16.95
N ARG A 71 -30.09 -10.53 15.94
CA ARG A 71 -30.00 -11.98 16.02
C ARG A 71 -28.87 -12.54 15.14
N VAL A 72 -28.19 -13.58 15.63
CA VAL A 72 -27.18 -14.34 14.89
C VAL A 72 -27.64 -15.79 14.80
N ASP A 73 -27.92 -16.26 13.58
CA ASP A 73 -28.34 -17.64 13.33
C ASP A 73 -27.17 -18.55 12.90
N PRO A 74 -27.22 -19.86 13.20
CA PRO A 74 -26.27 -20.84 12.68
C PRO A 74 -26.19 -20.77 11.14
N ASN A 75 -24.98 -20.72 10.60
CA ASN A 75 -24.71 -20.58 9.16
C ASN A 75 -25.34 -19.33 8.51
N GLY A 76 -25.80 -18.36 9.30
CA GLY A 76 -26.44 -17.14 8.82
C GLY A 76 -25.44 -16.08 8.34
N PRO A 77 -25.93 -15.04 7.63
CA PRO A 77 -25.09 -13.99 7.06
C PRO A 77 -24.34 -13.19 8.12
N THR A 78 -24.94 -12.95 9.29
CA THR A 78 -24.28 -12.25 10.39
C THR A 78 -23.10 -13.04 10.94
N LEU A 79 -23.25 -14.37 11.13
CA LEU A 79 -22.16 -15.23 11.59
C LEU A 79 -21.05 -15.35 10.54
N ALA A 80 -21.42 -15.52 9.27
CA ALA A 80 -20.47 -15.56 8.17
C ALA A 80 -19.62 -14.27 8.11
N LYS A 81 -20.25 -13.11 8.33
CA LYS A 81 -19.56 -11.83 8.34
C LYS A 81 -18.69 -11.65 9.59
N LEU A 82 -19.16 -12.04 10.77
CA LEU A 82 -18.38 -12.03 12.01
C LEU A 82 -17.11 -12.89 11.89
N ASN A 83 -17.20 -14.05 11.24
CA ASN A 83 -16.05 -14.93 11.02
C ASN A 83 -14.96 -14.32 10.13
N GLN A 84 -15.26 -13.29 9.32
CA GLN A 84 -14.24 -12.55 8.57
C GLN A 84 -13.32 -11.73 9.51
N PHE A 85 -13.79 -11.44 10.72
CA PHE A 85 -13.02 -10.76 11.78
C PHE A 85 -12.33 -11.77 12.73
N ASP A 86 -12.55 -13.08 12.57
CA ASP A 86 -11.90 -14.14 13.35
C ASP A 86 -10.51 -14.51 12.83
N GLY A 87 -9.74 -13.50 12.43
CA GLY A 87 -8.32 -13.66 12.13
C GLY A 87 -7.51 -14.00 13.39
N PRO A 88 -6.27 -14.48 13.25
CA PRO A 88 -5.36 -14.61 14.40
C PRO A 88 -5.33 -13.27 15.16
N PRO A 89 -5.28 -13.29 16.50
CA PRO A 89 -5.12 -12.07 17.29
C PRO A 89 -3.99 -11.26 16.68
N LYS A 90 -4.26 -9.98 16.39
CA LYS A 90 -3.24 -9.05 15.93
C LYS A 90 -2.05 -9.18 16.90
N PRO A 91 -0.85 -9.52 16.42
CA PRO A 91 0.31 -9.61 17.30
C PRO A 91 0.42 -8.30 18.09
N PRO A 92 0.58 -8.36 19.42
CA PRO A 92 0.88 -7.17 20.21
C PRO A 92 2.11 -6.49 19.58
N GLY A 93 1.94 -5.30 19.02
CA GLY A 93 3.04 -4.55 18.38
C GLY A 93 2.91 -4.22 16.88
N GLN A 94 1.85 -4.61 16.18
CA GLN A 94 1.50 -3.88 14.94
C GLN A 94 0.70 -2.64 15.32
N GLN A 95 1.31 -1.45 15.35
CA GLN A 95 0.55 -0.21 15.53
C GLN A 95 -0.51 -0.09 14.43
N ASP A 96 -1.74 0.22 14.80
CA ASP A 96 -2.67 0.83 13.84
C ASP A 96 -2.10 2.21 13.49
N PHE A 97 -2.01 2.50 12.20
CA PHE A 97 -1.51 3.78 11.76
C PHE A 97 -2.53 4.86 12.13
N PRO A 98 -2.13 5.97 12.80
CA PRO A 98 -3.04 7.04 13.16
C PRO A 98 -3.93 7.48 11.99
N GLY A 99 -5.24 7.56 12.24
CA GLY A 99 -6.23 7.94 11.23
C GLY A 99 -6.63 6.84 10.24
N CYS A 100 -5.93 5.70 10.21
CA CYS A 100 -6.26 4.61 9.30
C CYS A 100 -7.26 3.62 9.94
N SER A 101 -8.22 3.14 9.15
CA SER A 101 -9.02 1.98 9.51
C SER A 101 -8.17 0.70 9.56
N THR A 102 -8.72 -0.38 10.12
CA THR A 102 -8.06 -1.69 10.11
C THR A 102 -7.79 -2.19 8.69
N GLN A 103 -8.75 -1.97 7.78
CA GLN A 103 -8.60 -2.35 6.37
C GLN A 103 -7.52 -1.51 5.68
N GLN A 104 -7.51 -0.19 5.89
CA GLN A 104 -6.47 0.68 5.34
C GLN A 104 -5.09 0.30 5.84
N SER A 105 -4.96 0.03 7.14
CA SER A 105 -3.70 -0.42 7.74
C SER A 105 -3.23 -1.78 7.18
N ALA A 106 -4.16 -2.69 6.89
CA ALA A 106 -3.84 -3.97 6.24
C ALA A 106 -3.38 -3.78 4.78
N THR A 107 -4.06 -2.91 4.03
CA THR A 107 -3.67 -2.55 2.66
C THR A 107 -2.28 -1.94 2.63
N ILE A 108 -1.99 -0.92 3.46
CA ILE A 108 -0.66 -0.30 3.55
C ILE A 108 0.42 -1.35 3.88
N ARG A 109 0.16 -2.27 4.81
CA ARG A 109 1.11 -3.35 5.14
C ARG A 109 1.39 -4.26 3.94
N SER A 110 0.36 -4.63 3.19
CA SER A 110 0.51 -5.42 1.95
C SER A 110 1.30 -4.64 0.90
N ASP A 111 1.02 -3.35 0.73
CA ASP A 111 1.67 -2.51 -0.27
C ASP A 111 3.14 -2.24 0.09
N LEU A 112 3.48 -2.12 1.39
CA LEU A 112 4.86 -2.07 1.87
C LEU A 112 5.65 -3.34 1.55
N VAL A 113 5.04 -4.51 1.75
CA VAL A 113 5.68 -5.80 1.39
C VAL A 113 5.92 -5.86 -0.13
N ARG A 114 4.95 -5.42 -0.92
CA ARG A 114 5.07 -5.36 -2.37
C ARG A 114 6.14 -4.37 -2.82
N ALA A 115 6.19 -3.17 -2.25
CA ALA A 115 7.20 -2.15 -2.54
C ALA A 115 8.62 -2.69 -2.29
N LYS A 116 8.84 -3.42 -1.19
CA LYS A 116 10.11 -4.12 -0.92
C LYS A 116 10.46 -5.11 -2.02
N GLN A 117 9.52 -5.98 -2.40
CA GLN A 117 9.73 -6.98 -3.44
C GLN A 117 10.06 -6.34 -4.80
N MET A 118 9.36 -5.26 -5.15
CA MET A 118 9.60 -4.53 -6.39
C MET A 118 10.98 -3.88 -6.43
N LEU A 119 11.41 -3.27 -5.30
CA LEU A 119 12.76 -2.73 -5.16
C LEU A 119 13.84 -3.82 -5.15
N ASP A 120 13.58 -5.00 -4.57
CA ASP A 120 14.49 -6.14 -4.63
C ASP A 120 14.70 -6.61 -6.09
N ILE A 121 13.61 -6.70 -6.86
CA ILE A 121 13.67 -7.03 -8.30
C ILE A 121 14.46 -5.97 -9.07
N ALA A 122 14.14 -4.68 -8.86
CA ALA A 122 14.80 -3.58 -9.53
C ALA A 122 16.31 -3.57 -9.21
N LEU A 123 16.67 -3.67 -7.93
CA LEU A 123 18.07 -3.73 -7.48
C LEU A 123 18.82 -4.93 -8.06
N ASN A 124 18.19 -6.10 -8.10
CA ASN A 124 18.82 -7.28 -8.66
C ASN A 124 19.12 -7.09 -10.16
N ARG A 125 18.16 -6.55 -10.92
CA ARG A 125 18.36 -6.24 -12.35
C ARG A 125 19.46 -5.21 -12.56
N LEU A 126 19.44 -4.12 -11.80
CA LEU A 126 20.48 -3.08 -11.87
C LEU A 126 21.87 -3.64 -11.51
N ARG A 127 21.99 -4.46 -10.45
CA ARG A 127 23.28 -5.05 -10.06
C ARG A 127 23.84 -6.01 -11.09
N THR A 128 22.98 -6.78 -11.77
CA THR A 128 23.49 -7.71 -12.78
C THR A 128 23.87 -7.01 -14.09
N THR A 129 23.41 -5.76 -14.30
CA THR A 129 23.58 -4.94 -15.53
C THR A 129 25.04 -4.76 -15.97
N THR A 130 25.97 -4.86 -15.01
CA THR A 130 27.41 -4.68 -15.23
C THR A 130 28.17 -6.00 -15.40
N ILE A 131 27.51 -7.15 -15.21
CA ILE A 131 28.15 -8.47 -15.13
C ILE A 131 27.72 -9.38 -16.31
N LYS A 132 26.52 -9.22 -16.88
CA LYS A 132 26.02 -10.13 -17.93
C LYS A 132 26.31 -9.64 -19.36
N PRO A 133 26.32 -10.56 -20.36
CA PRO A 133 26.53 -10.21 -21.77
C PRO A 133 25.49 -9.23 -22.30
N GLU A 134 25.91 -8.37 -23.24
CA GLU A 134 25.18 -7.18 -23.74
C GLU A 134 23.71 -7.42 -24.14
N GLY A 135 23.32 -8.62 -24.56
CA GLY A 135 21.97 -8.92 -25.05
C GLY A 135 20.88 -9.14 -23.99
N VAL A 136 21.22 -9.56 -22.77
CA VAL A 136 20.21 -9.94 -21.74
C VAL A 136 19.73 -8.74 -20.93
N GLU A 137 20.50 -7.65 -20.89
CA GLU A 137 20.23 -6.47 -20.06
C GLU A 137 20.04 -5.18 -20.86
N LEU A 138 20.00 -5.27 -22.19
CA LEU A 138 19.79 -4.14 -23.07
C LEU A 138 18.54 -3.31 -22.67
N ASP A 139 17.44 -3.99 -22.32
CA ASP A 139 16.21 -3.34 -21.83
C ASP A 139 16.45 -2.53 -20.53
N THR A 140 17.15 -3.10 -19.56
CA THR A 140 17.44 -2.40 -18.28
C THR A 140 18.35 -1.21 -18.52
N LYS A 141 19.39 -1.37 -19.34
CA LYS A 141 20.30 -0.27 -19.72
C LYS A 141 19.57 0.85 -20.48
N GLN A 142 18.66 0.50 -21.40
CA GLN A 142 17.84 1.46 -22.13
C GLN A 142 16.86 2.20 -21.21
N LYS A 143 16.26 1.52 -20.23
CA LYS A 143 15.38 2.17 -19.23
C LYS A 143 16.16 3.13 -18.33
N VAL A 144 17.33 2.73 -17.86
CA VAL A 144 18.23 3.63 -17.09
C VAL A 144 18.62 4.85 -17.94
N LYS A 145 18.96 4.65 -19.21
CA LYS A 145 19.29 5.75 -20.12
C LYS A 145 18.10 6.68 -20.38
N ARG A 146 16.88 6.16 -20.53
CA ARG A 146 15.68 6.98 -20.78
C ARG A 146 15.20 7.74 -19.54
N ILE A 147 15.26 7.11 -18.37
CA ILE A 147 14.68 7.67 -17.15
C ILE A 147 15.68 8.55 -16.38
N PHE A 148 16.95 8.16 -16.35
CA PHE A 148 18.01 8.85 -15.60
C PHE A 148 19.08 9.49 -16.48
N HIS A 149 19.04 9.28 -17.81
CA HIS A 149 20.07 9.79 -18.72
C HIS A 149 21.47 9.34 -18.34
N ILE A 150 21.59 8.10 -17.84
CA ILE A 150 22.87 7.45 -17.52
C ILE A 150 23.16 6.41 -18.59
N ASP A 151 24.28 6.56 -19.30
CA ASP A 151 24.65 5.68 -20.40
C ASP A 151 25.53 4.51 -19.94
N VAL A 152 24.88 3.40 -19.60
CA VAL A 152 25.52 2.14 -19.19
C VAL A 152 25.94 1.27 -20.39
N LEU A 153 25.71 1.73 -21.63
CA LEU A 153 25.92 0.96 -22.86
C LEU A 153 27.25 1.23 -23.55
N SER A 154 27.95 2.32 -23.21
CA SER A 154 29.04 2.82 -24.05
C SER A 154 30.43 2.65 -23.42
N PRO A 155 31.19 1.59 -23.76
CA PRO A 155 32.58 1.42 -23.31
C PRO A 155 33.54 2.43 -23.97
N ILE A 156 33.09 3.21 -24.97
CA ILE A 156 33.89 4.16 -25.75
C ILE A 156 33.19 5.53 -25.79
N ASN A 157 32.84 6.07 -24.63
CA ASN A 157 32.44 7.47 -24.48
C ASN A 157 33.52 8.21 -23.66
N PRO A 158 33.95 9.43 -24.07
CA PRO A 158 34.82 10.28 -23.25
C PRO A 158 34.38 10.43 -21.78
N ASN A 159 33.08 10.30 -21.50
CA ASN A 159 32.49 10.41 -20.16
C ASN A 159 32.26 9.08 -19.45
N SER A 160 32.77 7.95 -19.96
CA SER A 160 32.54 6.59 -19.42
C SER A 160 32.83 6.46 -17.90
N ILE A 161 33.83 7.18 -17.39
CA ILE A 161 34.13 7.23 -15.95
C ILE A 161 33.02 7.94 -15.16
N ALA A 162 32.53 9.08 -15.66
CA ALA A 162 31.44 9.82 -15.03
C ALA A 162 30.14 9.01 -15.03
N GLU A 163 29.83 8.32 -16.13
CA GLU A 163 28.67 7.42 -16.23
C GLU A 163 28.75 6.25 -15.25
N ALA A 164 29.93 5.69 -15.03
CA ALA A 164 30.13 4.65 -14.02
C ALA A 164 29.88 5.17 -12.58
N PHE A 165 30.32 6.40 -12.27
CA PHE A 165 30.01 7.04 -10.99
C PHE A 165 28.52 7.34 -10.84
N ASN A 166 27.88 7.90 -11.86
CA ASN A 166 26.44 8.18 -11.86
C ASN A 166 25.62 6.90 -11.67
N TYR A 167 26.01 5.82 -12.34
CA TYR A 167 25.36 4.51 -12.18
C TYR A 167 25.56 3.93 -10.78
N THR A 168 26.74 4.09 -10.19
CA THR A 168 27.03 3.66 -8.82
C THR A 168 26.24 4.46 -7.80
N ASP A 169 26.08 5.76 -8.00
CA ASP A 169 25.22 6.61 -7.17
C ASP A 169 23.75 6.17 -7.29
N LEU A 170 23.25 5.92 -8.51
CA LEU A 170 21.90 5.38 -8.74
C LEU A 170 21.68 4.07 -7.96
N LEU A 171 22.59 3.10 -8.08
CA LEU A 171 22.54 1.83 -7.33
C LEU A 171 22.48 2.07 -5.81
N THR A 172 23.26 3.02 -5.30
CA THR A 172 23.30 3.37 -3.87
C THR A 172 21.99 3.97 -3.40
N LYS A 173 21.35 4.81 -4.21
CA LYS A 173 20.04 5.39 -3.89
C LYS A 173 18.93 4.36 -3.87
N PHE A 174 18.89 3.44 -4.85
CA PHE A 174 17.97 2.31 -4.84
C PHE A 174 18.18 1.40 -3.62
N ALA A 175 19.44 1.15 -3.24
CA ALA A 175 19.75 0.36 -2.06
C ALA A 175 19.28 1.05 -0.76
N THR A 176 19.48 2.37 -0.68
CA THR A 176 18.98 3.20 0.43
C THR A 176 17.46 3.15 0.53
N LEU A 177 16.74 3.30 -0.60
CA LEU A 177 15.29 3.17 -0.66
C LEU A 177 14.82 1.81 -0.15
N ARG A 178 15.42 0.72 -0.65
CA ARG A 178 15.03 -0.63 -0.25
C ARG A 178 15.26 -0.87 1.25
N ALA A 179 16.41 -0.46 1.76
CA ALA A 179 16.75 -0.59 3.17
C ALA A 179 15.85 0.27 4.07
N SER A 180 15.36 1.42 3.56
CA SER A 180 14.47 2.28 4.33
C SER A 180 13.15 1.62 4.69
N LEU A 181 12.63 0.74 3.81
CA LEU A 181 11.37 0.04 4.07
C LEU A 181 11.50 -1.04 5.16
N ASP A 182 12.71 -1.46 5.53
CA ASP A 182 12.93 -2.36 6.66
C ASP A 182 12.92 -1.65 8.01
N LYS A 183 13.03 -0.32 8.01
CA LYS A 183 12.89 0.50 9.21
C LYS A 183 11.43 0.92 9.40
N GLN A 184 11.02 1.06 10.66
CA GLN A 184 9.74 1.69 10.96
C GLN A 184 9.86 3.19 10.66
N PHE A 185 8.84 3.74 10.02
CA PHE A 185 8.68 5.17 9.78
C PHE A 185 7.23 5.57 10.07
N PRO A 186 6.98 6.82 10.48
CA PRO A 186 5.63 7.26 10.81
C PRO A 186 4.72 7.22 9.58
N ILE A 187 3.50 6.72 9.79
CA ILE A 187 2.46 6.61 8.76
C ILE A 187 1.17 7.17 9.35
N LYS A 188 0.43 7.93 8.55
CA LYS A 188 -0.86 8.49 8.94
C LYS A 188 -1.84 8.41 7.78
N CYS A 189 -3.13 8.16 8.05
CA CYS A 189 -4.17 8.38 7.05
C CYS A 189 -4.86 9.72 7.28
N GLU A 190 -5.03 10.47 6.21
CA GLU A 190 -5.80 11.71 6.16
C GLU A 190 -7.21 11.42 5.62
N PRO A 191 -8.25 12.12 6.12
CA PRO A 191 -9.62 11.91 5.68
C PRO A 191 -9.86 12.40 4.24
N THR A 192 -9.04 13.32 3.74
CA THR A 192 -9.12 13.90 2.40
C THR A 192 -7.72 14.24 1.87
N GLY A 193 -7.60 14.44 0.56
CA GLY A 193 -6.38 14.94 -0.08
C GLY A 193 -6.45 14.84 -1.60
N LEU A 194 -5.49 15.47 -2.27
CA LEU A 194 -5.45 15.58 -3.75
C LEU A 194 -4.58 14.50 -4.42
N PHE A 195 -3.71 13.85 -3.65
CA PHE A 195 -2.78 12.80 -4.08
C PHE A 195 -3.07 11.50 -3.32
N GLY A 196 -2.65 10.34 -3.83
CA GLY A 196 -2.83 9.08 -3.11
C GLY A 196 -2.04 9.07 -1.81
N ALA A 197 -0.78 9.47 -1.86
CA ALA A 197 0.04 9.74 -0.70
C ALA A 197 0.80 11.07 -0.84
N PHE A 198 1.35 11.56 0.27
CA PHE A 198 2.26 12.70 0.30
C PHE A 198 3.13 12.69 1.56
N VAL A 199 4.25 13.42 1.51
CA VAL A 199 5.07 13.78 2.68
C VAL A 199 5.06 15.28 2.91
N SER A 200 5.40 15.70 4.13
CA SER A 200 5.54 17.11 4.47
C SER A 200 6.71 17.77 3.72
N THR A 201 6.61 19.08 3.48
CA THR A 201 7.76 19.87 2.98
C THR A 201 8.85 20.05 4.04
N ASN A 202 8.56 19.73 5.31
CA ASN A 202 9.56 19.64 6.35
C ASN A 202 10.39 18.36 6.19
N THR A 203 11.62 18.49 5.71
CA THR A 203 12.53 17.35 5.43
C THR A 203 12.91 16.52 6.65
N ARG A 204 12.61 16.98 7.87
CA ARG A 204 12.81 16.20 9.11
C ARG A 204 11.60 15.34 9.47
N ASP A 205 10.45 15.61 8.86
CA ASP A 205 9.23 14.84 9.06
C ASP A 205 9.16 13.74 8.01
N GLU A 206 9.46 12.51 8.43
CA GLU A 206 9.43 11.35 7.55
C GLU A 206 8.02 10.73 7.44
N THR A 207 6.98 11.39 7.95
CA THR A 207 5.62 10.86 7.96
C THR A 207 5.09 10.72 6.54
N VAL A 208 4.70 9.49 6.17
CA VAL A 208 3.98 9.23 4.93
C VAL A 208 2.48 9.31 5.21
N HIS A 209 1.83 10.27 4.57
CA HIS A 209 0.39 10.50 4.68
C HIS A 209 -0.33 9.81 3.53
N PHE A 210 -1.34 8.99 3.83
CA PHE A 210 -2.20 8.34 2.84
C PHE A 210 -3.59 8.96 2.83
N THR A 211 -4.15 9.18 1.65
CA THR A 211 -5.51 9.72 1.48
C THR A 211 -6.45 8.63 0.95
N PRO A 212 -7.78 8.88 0.87
CA PRO A 212 -8.71 7.93 0.27
C PRO A 212 -8.34 7.50 -1.15
N LEU A 213 -7.65 8.35 -1.92
CA LEU A 213 -7.28 8.07 -3.32
C LEU A 213 -6.31 6.89 -3.43
N HIS A 214 -5.38 6.72 -2.47
CA HIS A 214 -4.49 5.56 -2.44
C HIS A 214 -5.29 4.26 -2.39
N PHE A 215 -6.32 4.20 -1.54
CA PHE A 215 -7.12 2.98 -1.34
C PHE A 215 -8.12 2.72 -2.46
N GLN A 216 -8.48 3.74 -3.24
CA GLN A 216 -9.33 3.62 -4.43
C GLN A 216 -8.54 3.15 -5.66
N GLN A 217 -7.21 3.26 -5.64
CA GLN A 217 -6.35 2.72 -6.69
C GLN A 217 -6.48 1.19 -6.72
N GLY A 218 -7.00 0.67 -7.84
CA GLY A 218 -7.24 -0.76 -8.01
C GLY A 218 -5.97 -1.59 -8.25
N ASP A 219 -4.88 -0.95 -8.70
CA ASP A 219 -3.62 -1.61 -9.02
C ASP A 219 -2.65 -1.63 -7.81
N PRO A 220 -2.35 -2.80 -7.22
CA PRO A 220 -1.40 -2.90 -6.11
C PRO A 220 0.02 -2.48 -6.44
N ASP A 221 0.47 -2.64 -7.69
CA ASP A 221 1.83 -2.26 -8.08
C ASP A 221 1.95 -0.73 -8.13
N GLN A 222 0.88 -0.03 -8.56
CA GLN A 222 0.79 1.44 -8.49
C GLN A 222 0.84 1.94 -7.06
N ARG A 223 0.06 1.34 -6.15
CA ARG A 223 0.08 1.71 -4.73
C ARG A 223 1.44 1.49 -4.09
N ALA A 224 2.12 0.40 -4.46
CA ALA A 224 3.45 0.09 -3.94
C ALA A 224 4.50 1.11 -4.41
N VAL A 225 4.49 1.52 -5.67
CA VAL A 225 5.46 2.50 -6.16
C VAL A 225 5.17 3.91 -5.67
N GLU A 226 3.93 4.25 -5.36
CA GLU A 226 3.58 5.50 -4.65
C GLU A 226 4.27 5.56 -3.28
N ILE A 227 4.36 4.45 -2.55
CA ILE A 227 5.15 4.41 -1.29
C ILE A 227 6.63 4.66 -1.58
N ILE A 228 7.17 4.10 -2.65
CA ILE A 228 8.57 4.30 -3.05
C ILE A 228 8.83 5.77 -3.40
N HIS A 229 7.89 6.42 -4.09
CA HIS A 229 7.91 7.84 -4.40
C HIS A 229 8.03 8.69 -3.13
N GLU A 230 7.11 8.51 -2.18
CA GLU A 230 7.10 9.26 -0.93
C GLU A 230 8.34 8.97 -0.06
N ARG A 231 8.85 7.73 -0.09
CA ARG A 231 10.10 7.41 0.58
C ARG A 231 11.31 8.05 -0.10
N ALA A 232 11.30 8.23 -1.42
CA ALA A 232 12.38 8.92 -2.13
C ALA A 232 12.54 10.36 -1.63
N HIS A 233 11.44 11.09 -1.40
CA HIS A 233 11.49 12.41 -0.78
C HIS A 233 12.18 12.40 0.59
N THR A 234 11.83 11.45 1.45
CA THR A 234 12.29 11.46 2.85
C THR A 234 13.69 10.90 3.04
N VAL A 235 14.07 9.83 2.34
CA VAL A 235 15.34 9.13 2.60
C VAL A 235 16.47 9.52 1.65
N LEU A 236 16.12 10.06 0.49
CA LEU A 236 17.09 10.62 -0.46
C LEU A 236 17.09 12.15 -0.42
N ASN A 237 16.26 12.77 0.45
CA ASN A 237 16.10 14.21 0.59
C ASN A 237 15.78 14.90 -0.74
N LEU A 238 14.89 14.30 -1.53
CA LEU A 238 14.50 14.83 -2.83
C LEU A 238 13.43 15.91 -2.67
N PRO A 239 13.52 17.03 -3.41
CA PRO A 239 12.51 18.08 -3.38
C PRO A 239 11.13 17.53 -3.79
N GLY A 240 10.09 17.99 -3.09
CA GLY A 240 8.69 17.73 -3.40
C GLY A 240 8.17 18.59 -4.55
N ASN A 241 6.86 18.82 -4.58
CA ASN A 241 6.22 19.60 -5.65
C ASN A 241 6.68 21.08 -5.69
N PRO A 242 6.98 21.65 -6.88
CA PRO A 242 7.09 20.96 -8.16
C PRO A 242 8.36 20.09 -8.24
N HIS A 243 8.23 18.87 -8.75
CA HIS A 243 9.38 17.98 -8.90
C HIS A 243 10.38 18.56 -9.93
N PRO A 244 11.70 18.39 -9.72
CA PRO A 244 12.72 18.89 -10.64
C PRO A 244 12.47 18.49 -12.09
N GLY A 245 12.44 19.48 -12.97
CA GLY A 245 12.19 19.32 -14.41
C GLY A 245 10.74 18.96 -14.78
N MET A 246 9.79 19.09 -13.85
CA MET A 246 8.36 18.92 -14.11
C MET A 246 7.53 20.08 -13.56
N ASP A 247 6.79 20.76 -14.42
CA ASP A 247 5.84 21.79 -14.02
C ASP A 247 4.45 21.21 -13.65
N ALA A 248 4.17 19.96 -14.04
CA ALA A 248 2.94 19.23 -13.72
C ALA A 248 3.11 17.70 -13.89
N ILE A 249 2.18 16.92 -13.32
CA ILE A 249 2.08 15.46 -13.54
C ILE A 249 1.75 15.20 -15.01
N ILE A 250 2.62 14.48 -15.72
CA ILE A 250 2.43 14.22 -17.15
C ILE A 250 1.47 13.03 -17.33
N ILE A 251 0.27 13.30 -17.82
CA ILE A 251 -0.78 12.29 -18.04
C ILE A 251 -0.50 11.54 -19.37
N GLY A 252 -0.59 10.21 -19.34
CA GLY A 252 -0.61 9.38 -20.55
C GLY A 252 0.77 8.92 -21.05
N MET A 253 1.84 9.21 -20.32
CA MET A 253 3.16 8.64 -20.57
C MET A 253 3.32 7.32 -19.82
N ALA A 254 4.07 6.40 -20.43
CA ALA A 254 4.50 5.18 -19.76
C ALA A 254 5.70 5.48 -18.86
N PRO A 255 5.87 4.76 -17.74
CA PRO A 255 7.02 4.90 -16.84
C PRO A 255 8.40 4.82 -17.52
N ASP A 256 8.54 4.14 -18.66
CA ASP A 256 9.81 4.04 -19.38
C ASP A 256 9.97 4.99 -20.58
N ASP A 257 9.04 5.95 -20.73
CA ASP A 257 9.17 7.01 -21.73
C ASP A 257 10.23 8.04 -21.31
N ASP A 258 11.02 8.51 -22.27
CA ASP A 258 11.91 9.65 -22.07
C ASP A 258 11.06 10.93 -22.11
N ILE A 259 11.03 11.65 -20.99
CA ILE A 259 10.21 12.85 -20.82
C ILE A 259 11.04 14.15 -20.99
N GLY A 260 12.31 14.04 -21.42
CA GLY A 260 13.17 15.18 -21.68
C GLY A 260 13.78 15.84 -20.44
N LEU A 261 13.91 15.11 -19.32
CA LEU A 261 14.60 15.62 -18.14
C LEU A 261 16.11 15.79 -18.40
N SER A 262 16.75 16.71 -17.68
CA SER A 262 18.20 16.66 -17.56
C SER A 262 18.60 15.52 -16.62
N GLN A 263 19.81 14.95 -16.78
CA GLN A 263 20.35 13.95 -15.83
C GLN A 263 20.31 14.46 -14.38
N GLY A 264 20.63 15.74 -14.18
CA GLY A 264 20.62 16.38 -12.86
C GLY A 264 19.22 16.54 -12.25
N ASP A 265 18.19 16.69 -13.08
CA ASP A 265 16.80 16.74 -12.61
C ASP A 265 16.25 15.34 -12.37
N ALA A 266 16.52 14.40 -13.29
CA ALA A 266 16.10 13.01 -13.15
C ALA A 266 16.58 12.36 -11.86
N ILE A 267 17.86 12.55 -11.50
CA ILE A 267 18.39 11.98 -10.24
C ILE A 267 17.76 12.61 -8.98
N ARG A 268 17.17 13.81 -9.10
CA ARG A 268 16.50 14.52 -8.01
C ARG A 268 14.98 14.41 -8.05
N ASN A 269 14.42 13.66 -8.99
CA ASN A 269 12.99 13.54 -9.20
C ASN A 269 12.48 12.20 -8.67
N ALA A 270 11.58 12.22 -7.68
CA ALA A 270 11.02 11.03 -7.07
C ALA A 270 10.27 10.12 -8.07
N TYR A 271 9.63 10.69 -9.10
CA TYR A 271 8.98 9.93 -10.17
C TYR A 271 9.97 9.04 -10.93
N CYS A 272 11.22 9.46 -11.13
CA CYS A 272 12.20 8.62 -11.83
C CYS A 272 12.48 7.31 -11.07
N TYR A 273 12.46 7.33 -9.74
CA TYR A 273 12.64 6.12 -8.91
C TYR A 273 11.41 5.23 -8.93
N GLU A 274 10.22 5.83 -8.83
CA GLU A 274 8.93 5.17 -8.99
C GLU A 274 8.87 4.42 -10.34
N TRP A 275 9.18 5.14 -11.42
CA TRP A 275 9.06 4.68 -12.79
C TRP A 275 10.08 3.64 -13.18
N LEU A 276 11.34 3.81 -12.79
CA LEU A 276 12.35 2.79 -13.03
C LEU A 276 12.04 1.53 -12.22
N THR A 277 11.54 1.66 -10.98
CA THR A 277 11.11 0.49 -10.21
C THR A 277 9.98 -0.25 -10.93
N LEU A 278 8.95 0.47 -11.35
CA LEU A 278 7.78 -0.10 -12.01
C LEU A 278 8.12 -0.75 -13.36
N SER A 279 8.91 -0.07 -14.19
CA SER A 279 9.28 -0.53 -15.54
C SER A 279 10.20 -1.76 -15.53
N LEU A 280 10.89 -2.03 -14.43
CA LEU A 280 11.73 -3.21 -14.25
C LEU A 280 10.98 -4.42 -13.71
N GLN A 281 9.66 -4.35 -13.49
CA GLN A 281 8.91 -5.52 -13.06
C GLN A 281 8.70 -6.54 -14.19
N PRO A 282 8.61 -7.85 -13.89
CA PRO A 282 8.46 -8.89 -14.91
C PRO A 282 7.18 -8.77 -15.77
N ASN A 283 6.12 -8.23 -15.19
CA ASN A 283 4.79 -8.05 -15.78
C ASN A 283 4.53 -6.61 -16.27
N TYR A 284 5.59 -5.79 -16.39
CA TYR A 284 5.46 -4.43 -16.87
C TYR A 284 4.94 -4.39 -18.31
N ASP A 285 3.90 -3.57 -18.53
CA ASP A 285 3.33 -3.32 -19.85
C ASP A 285 3.04 -1.81 -19.99
N ALA A 286 3.85 -1.15 -20.81
CA ALA A 286 3.75 0.28 -21.08
C ALA A 286 2.38 0.69 -21.66
N ASN A 287 1.68 -0.23 -22.36
CA ASN A 287 0.40 0.09 -22.98
C ASN A 287 -0.72 0.35 -21.95
N LYS A 288 -0.60 -0.22 -20.74
CA LYS A 288 -1.56 0.05 -19.65
C LYS A 288 -1.60 1.53 -19.24
N PHE A 289 -0.51 2.26 -19.48
CA PHE A 289 -0.39 3.68 -19.14
C PHE A 289 -0.86 4.56 -20.28
N ARG A 290 -0.41 4.25 -21.51
CA ARG A 290 -0.75 5.02 -22.71
C ARG A 290 -2.24 4.91 -23.06
N ASN A 291 -2.89 3.79 -22.77
CA ASN A 291 -4.32 3.57 -23.03
C ASN A 291 -5.27 4.24 -22.02
N ARG A 292 -4.79 4.84 -20.93
CA ARG A 292 -5.66 5.60 -19.99
C ARG A 292 -6.23 6.88 -20.61
N ILE A 293 -5.70 7.34 -21.75
CA ILE A 293 -6.24 8.47 -22.51
C ILE A 293 -7.48 8.07 -23.32
N THR A 294 -7.56 6.85 -23.85
CA THR A 294 -8.63 6.46 -24.80
C THR A 294 -9.95 6.09 -24.12
N SER A 295 -9.97 5.85 -22.82
CA SER A 295 -11.17 5.46 -22.04
C SER A 295 -11.82 6.63 -21.27
N ARG A 296 -11.45 7.88 -21.58
CA ARG A 296 -12.07 9.10 -21.02
C ARG A 296 -12.85 9.92 -22.06
N ASN A 297 -13.28 9.28 -23.16
CA ASN A 297 -14.28 9.84 -24.09
C ASN A 297 -15.66 9.28 -23.77
#